data_AF-A0A2H9QJG8-F1
#
_entry.id   AF-A0A2H9QJG8-F1
#
_cell.length_a   1.000
_cell.length_b   1.000
_cell.length_c   1.000
_cell.angle_alpha   90.00
_cell.angle_beta   90.00
_cell.angle_gamma   90.00
#
_symmetry.space_group_name_H-M   'P 1'
#
loop_
_entity.id
_entity.type
_entity.pdbx_description
1 polymer ?
#
loop_
_entity_poly.entity_id
_entity_poly.type
_entity_poly.pdbx_seq_one_letter_code
_entity_poly.pdbx_strand_id
1 'polypeptide(L)'
;MKADLHTHTNYSPCSPMSAETLLKTAHKKGLDIIAITDHNKINGALKARRINPYKDLKIIIGCEKKCEYGELLIYNLKKMIKSSKFQDILREAREQKAKVFIAHPTDYLRFNNKWKKMNDSFLKSVDGIESVNGRNIFNQTAINIAKSK
;
A
#
# COMPACT_ATOMS: atom_id res chain seq x y z
N MET A 1 -17.57 1.22 7.97
CA MET A 1 -16.10 1.19 8.09
C MET A 1 -15.50 2.12 7.05
N LYS A 2 -14.66 3.09 7.44
CA LYS A 2 -13.96 4.04 6.58
C LYS A 2 -12.45 3.82 6.71
N ALA A 3 -11.77 3.59 5.60
CA ALA A 3 -10.35 3.28 5.59
C ALA A 3 -9.60 4.08 4.52
N ASP A 4 -8.37 4.47 4.83
CA ASP A 4 -7.38 4.95 3.86
C ASP A 4 -6.21 3.98 3.85
N LEU A 5 -6.06 3.24 2.76
CA LEU A 5 -5.13 2.11 2.67
C LEU A 5 -3.83 2.45 1.92
N HIS A 6 -3.61 3.72 1.59
CA HIS A 6 -2.40 4.14 0.88
C HIS A 6 -2.01 5.56 1.31
N THR A 7 -1.20 5.65 2.36
CA THR A 7 -0.74 6.93 2.90
C THR A 7 0.77 6.96 3.11
N HIS A 8 1.36 8.16 2.98
CA HIS A 8 2.79 8.39 3.17
C HIS A 8 3.05 9.40 4.28
N THR A 9 4.09 9.13 5.05
CA THR A 9 4.66 10.05 6.02
C THR A 9 5.93 10.71 5.50
N ASN A 10 6.53 11.58 6.31
CA ASN A 10 7.83 12.19 6.09
C ASN A 10 9.02 11.20 6.10
N TYR A 11 8.78 9.91 6.28
CA TYR A 11 9.77 8.87 6.01
C TYR A 11 9.86 8.53 4.52
N SER A 12 8.84 8.89 3.73
CA SER A 12 8.85 8.87 2.27
C SER A 12 9.32 10.20 1.70
N PRO A 13 10.04 10.22 0.56
CA PRO A 13 10.47 11.46 -0.08
C PRO A 13 9.32 12.29 -0.66
N CYS A 14 8.14 11.68 -0.87
CA CYS A 14 7.00 12.29 -1.55
C CYS A 14 5.99 12.98 -0.62
N SER A 15 6.20 12.97 0.71
CA SER A 15 5.25 13.50 1.68
C SER A 15 5.98 14.26 2.79
N PRO A 16 5.59 15.51 3.13
CA PRO A 16 6.11 16.20 4.30
C PRO A 16 5.34 15.84 5.59
N MET A 17 4.30 15.00 5.51
CA MET A 17 3.36 14.78 6.61
C MET A 17 3.99 13.95 7.74
N SER A 18 4.07 14.49 8.95
CA SER A 18 4.51 13.71 10.11
C SER A 18 3.49 12.64 10.51
N ALA A 19 3.95 11.57 11.17
CA ALA A 19 3.08 10.53 11.72
C ALA A 19 2.01 11.11 12.67
N GLU A 20 2.38 12.08 13.51
CA GLU A 20 1.50 12.79 14.44
C GLU A 20 0.37 13.52 13.69
N THR A 21 0.71 14.25 12.64
CA THR A 21 -0.26 14.99 11.81
C THR A 21 -1.18 14.03 11.06
N LEU A 22 -0.64 12.93 10.53
CA LEU A 22 -1.42 11.91 9.83
C LEU A 22 -2.47 11.28 10.74
N LEU A 23 -2.07 10.86 11.96
CA LEU A 23 -2.97 10.28 12.96
C LEU A 23 -4.09 11.26 13.35
N LYS A 24 -3.74 12.50 13.68
CA LYS A 24 -4.71 13.54 14.03
C LYS A 24 -5.70 13.81 12.89
N THR A 25 -5.21 13.82 11.66
CA THR A 25 -6.04 14.04 10.45
C THR A 25 -6.98 12.86 10.22
N ALA A 26 -6.49 11.63 10.31
CA ALA A 26 -7.28 10.42 10.15
C ALA A 26 -8.42 10.35 11.17
N HIS A 27 -8.12 10.60 12.45
CA HIS A 27 -9.12 10.62 13.51
C HIS A 27 -10.16 11.74 13.29
N LYS A 28 -9.72 12.97 12.95
CA LYS A 28 -10.65 14.08 12.63
C LYS A 28 -11.58 13.78 11.44
N LYS A 29 -11.11 12.98 10.48
CA LYS A 29 -11.91 12.54 9.32
C LYS A 29 -12.83 11.35 9.65
N GLY A 30 -12.78 10.82 10.88
CA GLY A 30 -13.55 9.66 11.30
C GLY A 30 -13.17 8.39 10.54
N LEU A 31 -11.87 8.21 10.25
CA LEU A 31 -11.37 6.96 9.69
C LEU A 31 -11.25 5.90 10.80
N ASP A 32 -11.68 4.68 10.52
CA ASP A 32 -11.52 3.54 11.40
C ASP A 32 -10.13 2.89 11.22
N ILE A 33 -9.58 2.98 10.00
CA ILE A 33 -8.32 2.31 9.62
C ILE A 33 -7.47 3.23 8.75
N ILE A 34 -6.17 3.29 9.03
CA ILE A 34 -5.17 3.78 8.07
C ILE A 34 -4.06 2.76 7.84
N ALA A 35 -3.64 2.60 6.59
CA ALA A 35 -2.39 1.92 6.25
C ALA A 35 -1.34 2.95 5.85
N ILE A 36 -0.20 2.89 6.53
CA ILE A 36 0.96 3.72 6.23
C ILE A 36 1.90 2.86 5.38
N THR A 37 2.14 3.30 4.15
CA THR A 37 2.83 2.55 3.09
C THR A 37 3.99 3.36 2.54
N ASP A 38 4.90 3.77 3.41
CA ASP A 38 6.06 4.55 2.98
C ASP A 38 6.92 3.81 1.95
N HIS A 39 7.55 4.55 1.02
CA HIS A 39 8.36 3.96 -0.04
C HIS A 39 9.55 3.21 0.56
N ASN A 40 9.58 1.89 0.35
CA ASN A 40 10.65 0.99 0.79
C ASN A 40 11.00 1.10 2.28
N LYS A 41 10.06 1.51 3.15
CA LYS A 41 10.26 1.68 4.60
C LYS A 41 8.98 1.38 5.38
N ILE A 42 9.13 0.89 6.61
CA ILE A 42 8.01 0.72 7.59
C ILE A 42 8.18 1.60 8.83
N ASN A 43 9.25 2.39 8.91
CA ASN A 43 9.60 3.16 10.11
C ASN A 43 8.52 4.19 10.46
N GLY A 44 7.93 4.87 9.46
CA GLY A 44 6.82 5.80 9.67
C GLY A 44 5.59 5.10 10.25
N ALA A 45 5.23 3.93 9.72
CA ALA A 45 4.13 3.12 10.21
C ALA A 45 4.35 2.60 11.64
N LEU A 46 5.57 2.13 11.94
CA LEU A 46 5.96 1.69 13.29
C LEU A 46 5.91 2.83 14.30
N LYS A 47 6.43 4.02 13.91
CA LYS A 47 6.36 5.23 14.73
C LYS A 47 4.90 5.58 15.01
N ALA A 48 4.07 5.68 13.97
CA ALA A 48 2.65 6.02 14.09
C ALA A 48 1.91 5.06 15.03
N ARG A 49 2.09 3.74 14.86
CA ARG A 49 1.46 2.75 15.73
C ARG A 49 1.90 2.91 17.20
N ARG A 50 3.17 3.22 17.46
CA ARG A 50 3.70 3.41 18.82
C ARG A 50 3.14 4.65 19.51
N ILE A 51 2.95 5.74 18.76
CA ILE A 51 2.53 7.04 19.32
C ILE A 51 1.02 7.28 19.20
N ASN A 52 0.25 6.35 18.63
CA ASN A 52 -1.17 6.53 18.37
C ASN A 52 -1.97 6.68 19.68
N PRO A 53 -2.60 7.84 19.95
CA PRO A 53 -3.43 8.02 21.13
C PRO A 53 -4.89 7.57 20.92
N TYR A 54 -5.30 7.31 19.67
CA TYR A 54 -6.69 7.06 19.29
C TYR A 54 -7.00 5.56 19.27
N LYS A 55 -7.75 5.07 20.26
CA LYS A 55 -8.07 3.64 20.42
C LYS A 55 -9.00 3.09 19.32
N ASP A 56 -9.79 3.96 18.72
CA ASP A 56 -10.73 3.71 17.64
C ASP A 56 -10.07 3.73 16.25
N LEU A 57 -8.85 4.25 16.13
CA LEU A 57 -8.09 4.28 14.88
C LEU A 57 -7.09 3.13 14.81
N LYS A 58 -7.31 2.17 13.90
CA LYS A 58 -6.40 1.06 13.67
C LYS A 58 -5.31 1.43 12.66
N ILE A 59 -4.06 1.13 13.01
CA ILE A 59 -2.89 1.36 12.14
C ILE A 59 -2.42 0.04 11.52
N ILE A 60 -2.44 -0.04 10.19
CA ILE A 60 -1.83 -1.12 9.42
C ILE A 60 -0.39 -0.73 9.08
N ILE A 61 0.55 -1.58 9.44
CA ILE A 61 1.94 -1.44 9.02
C ILE A 61 2.05 -1.96 7.60
N GLY A 62 2.37 -1.06 6.67
CA GLY A 62 2.63 -1.43 5.30
C GLY A 62 3.85 -0.74 4.70
N CYS A 63 4.08 -1.05 3.43
CA CYS A 63 5.17 -0.50 2.62
C CYS A 63 4.67 -0.40 1.18
N GLU A 64 5.00 0.68 0.50
CA GLU A 64 4.98 0.71 -0.96
C GLU A 64 6.34 0.25 -1.48
N LYS A 65 6.37 -0.91 -2.13
CA LYS A 65 7.59 -1.59 -2.55
C LYS A 65 7.68 -1.58 -4.07
N LYS A 66 8.80 -1.08 -4.59
CA LYS A 66 9.09 -1.12 -6.02
C LYS A 66 9.59 -2.50 -6.45
N CYS A 67 9.09 -2.99 -7.57
CA CYS A 67 9.54 -4.19 -8.27
C CYS A 67 9.77 -3.93 -9.77
N GLU A 68 10.16 -4.97 -10.51
CA GLU A 68 10.44 -4.91 -11.95
C GLU A 68 9.20 -4.59 -12.83
N TYR A 69 7.99 -4.71 -12.28
CA TYR A 69 6.72 -4.47 -12.98
C TYR A 69 6.01 -3.17 -12.59
N GLY A 70 6.37 -2.57 -11.46
CA GLY A 70 5.70 -1.41 -10.87
C GLY A 70 5.83 -1.39 -9.34
N GLU A 71 4.89 -0.74 -8.67
CA GLU A 71 4.85 -0.68 -7.20
C GLU A 71 3.75 -1.57 -6.60
N LEU A 72 4.04 -2.09 -5.42
CA LEU A 72 3.17 -2.98 -4.67
C LEU A 72 2.89 -2.38 -3.30
N LEU A 73 1.64 -2.43 -2.86
CA LEU A 73 1.27 -2.17 -1.49
C LEU A 73 1.32 -3.48 -0.72
N ILE A 74 2.11 -3.51 0.35
CA ILE A 74 2.27 -4.69 1.18
C ILE A 74 1.82 -4.34 2.59
N TYR A 75 0.82 -5.06 3.10
CA TYR A 75 0.19 -4.79 4.39
C TYR A 75 0.49 -5.87 5.42
N ASN A 76 0.44 -5.49 6.70
CA ASN A 76 0.72 -6.34 7.88
C ASN A 76 2.17 -6.84 7.95
N LEU A 77 3.12 -5.99 7.55
CA LEU A 77 4.55 -6.31 7.66
C LEU A 77 5.02 -6.30 9.12
N LYS A 78 5.86 -7.27 9.46
CA LYS A 78 6.59 -7.33 10.74
C LYS A 78 8.04 -6.89 10.58
N LYS A 79 8.63 -7.21 9.42
CA LYS A 79 9.99 -6.84 8.98
C LYS A 79 9.94 -6.33 7.54
N MET A 80 10.93 -5.54 7.16
CA MET A 80 11.06 -5.04 5.80
C MET A 80 11.28 -6.18 4.78
N ILE A 81 10.66 -6.03 3.61
CA ILE A 81 10.93 -6.87 2.43
C ILE A 81 12.26 -6.43 1.81
N LYS A 82 13.20 -7.37 1.71
CA LYS A 82 14.55 -7.11 1.22
C LYS A 82 14.59 -7.08 -0.30
N SER A 83 14.05 -8.11 -0.95
CA SER A 83 14.14 -8.25 -2.41
C SER A 83 13.37 -7.15 -3.15
N SER A 84 13.82 -6.84 -4.36
CA SER A 84 13.09 -6.03 -5.35
C SER A 84 12.46 -6.90 -6.44
N LYS A 85 12.72 -8.21 -6.46
CA LYS A 85 12.12 -9.14 -7.44
C LYS A 85 10.72 -9.50 -7.02
N PHE A 86 9.76 -9.40 -7.93
CA PHE A 86 8.34 -9.63 -7.64
C PHE A 86 8.06 -10.96 -6.94
N GLN A 87 8.62 -12.07 -7.45
CA GLN A 87 8.38 -13.40 -6.87
C GLN A 87 8.98 -13.54 -5.46
N ASP A 88 10.13 -12.93 -5.21
CA ASP A 88 10.76 -12.93 -3.89
C ASP A 88 9.98 -12.04 -2.92
N ILE A 89 9.47 -10.90 -3.38
CA ILE A 89 8.58 -10.02 -2.61
C ILE A 89 7.35 -10.81 -2.15
N LEU A 90 6.69 -11.56 -3.05
CA LEU A 90 5.56 -12.41 -2.70
C LEU A 90 5.92 -13.46 -1.66
N ARG A 91 7.07 -14.13 -1.82
CA ARG A 91 7.55 -15.15 -0.86
C ARG A 91 7.79 -14.52 0.51
N GLU A 92 8.59 -13.46 0.59
CA GLU A 92 8.91 -12.76 1.84
C GLU A 92 7.67 -12.17 2.53
N ALA A 93 6.66 -11.74 1.76
CA ALA A 93 5.40 -11.27 2.29
C ALA A 93 4.57 -12.43 2.87
N ARG A 94 4.46 -13.55 2.15
CA ARG A 94 3.73 -14.75 2.59
C ARG A 94 4.31 -15.36 3.87
N GLU A 95 5.64 -15.40 4.01
CA GLU A 95 6.33 -15.81 5.25
C GLU A 95 5.86 -15.01 6.47
N GLN A 96 5.48 -13.74 6.27
CA GLN A 96 5.00 -12.86 7.31
C GLN A 96 3.48 -12.87 7.48
N LYS A 97 2.76 -13.64 6.66
CA LYS A 97 1.29 -13.56 6.49
C LYS A 97 0.83 -12.15 6.07
N ALA A 98 1.70 -11.40 5.40
CA ALA A 98 1.40 -10.10 4.84
C ALA A 98 0.54 -10.25 3.58
N LYS A 99 -0.15 -9.17 3.21
CA LYS A 99 -1.02 -9.11 2.04
C LYS A 99 -0.44 -8.19 0.97
N VAL A 100 -0.44 -8.63 -0.29
CA VAL A 100 0.20 -7.90 -1.39
C VAL A 100 -0.85 -7.43 -2.38
N PHE A 101 -0.81 -6.14 -2.72
CA PHE A 101 -1.72 -5.49 -3.65
C PHE A 101 -0.94 -4.76 -4.73
N ILE A 102 -1.48 -4.69 -5.93
CA ILE A 102 -0.94 -3.82 -6.99
C ILE A 102 -1.32 -2.37 -6.67
N ALA A 103 -0.31 -1.50 -6.58
CA ALA A 103 -0.50 -0.06 -6.38
C ALA A 103 -0.86 0.63 -7.70
N HIS A 104 -1.76 1.62 -7.65
CA HIS A 104 -2.10 2.56 -8.73
C HIS A 104 -1.92 1.98 -10.15
N PRO A 105 -2.62 0.87 -10.48
CA PRO A 105 -2.32 0.05 -11.66
C PRO A 105 -2.44 0.81 -12.98
N THR A 106 -3.12 1.97 -13.00
CA THR A 106 -3.29 2.80 -14.20
C THR A 106 -2.55 4.13 -14.21
N ASP A 107 -1.69 4.40 -13.22
CA ASP A 107 -0.79 5.56 -13.30
C ASP A 107 0.41 5.24 -14.24
N TYR A 108 0.07 4.79 -15.46
CA TYR A 108 1.01 4.32 -16.47
C TYR A 108 1.99 5.41 -16.89
N LEU A 109 1.50 6.65 -16.94
CA LEU A 109 2.27 7.82 -17.38
C LEU A 109 3.39 8.19 -16.39
N ARG A 110 3.24 7.86 -15.11
CA ARG A 110 4.22 8.23 -14.07
C ARG A 110 5.17 7.10 -13.70
N PHE A 111 4.70 5.85 -13.71
CA PHE A 111 5.47 4.73 -13.14
C PHE A 111 5.91 3.67 -14.15
N ASN A 112 5.59 3.83 -15.44
CA ASN A 112 5.89 2.85 -16.50
C ASN A 112 5.41 1.43 -16.11
N ASN A 113 4.22 1.37 -15.50
CA ASN A 113 3.63 0.17 -14.93
C ASN A 113 3.35 -0.87 -16.03
N LYS A 114 3.87 -2.10 -15.86
CA LYS A 114 3.77 -3.18 -16.86
C LYS A 114 2.61 -4.14 -16.59
N TRP A 115 1.72 -3.81 -15.64
CA TRP A 115 0.63 -4.68 -15.18
C TRP A 115 -0.32 -5.14 -16.30
N LYS A 116 -0.59 -4.29 -17.30
CA LYS A 116 -1.45 -4.63 -18.46
C LYS A 116 -0.95 -5.80 -19.30
N LYS A 117 0.35 -6.12 -19.22
CA LYS A 117 0.98 -7.20 -19.99
C LYS A 117 1.07 -8.51 -19.22
N MET A 118 0.54 -8.55 -17.99
CA MET A 118 0.61 -9.72 -17.13
C MET A 118 -0.60 -10.63 -17.36
N ASN A 119 -0.37 -11.94 -17.31
CA ASN A 119 -1.40 -12.95 -17.49
C ASN A 119 -2.22 -13.18 -16.20
N ASP A 120 -3.31 -13.95 -16.31
CA ASP A 120 -4.20 -14.23 -15.18
C ASP A 120 -3.49 -14.94 -14.02
N SER A 121 -2.55 -15.84 -14.31
CA SER A 121 -1.78 -16.53 -13.26
C SER A 121 -0.97 -15.55 -12.42
N PHE A 122 -0.44 -14.49 -13.03
CA PHE A 122 0.26 -13.43 -12.34
C PHE A 122 -0.70 -12.63 -11.46
N LEU A 123 -1.84 -12.21 -12.00
CA LEU A 123 -2.84 -11.44 -11.25
C LEU A 123 -3.41 -12.23 -10.07
N LYS A 124 -3.56 -13.55 -10.21
CA LYS A 124 -3.97 -14.46 -9.12
C LYS A 124 -2.92 -14.62 -8.02
N SER A 125 -1.66 -14.25 -8.26
CA SER A 125 -0.58 -14.41 -7.29
C SER A 125 -0.53 -13.34 -6.18
N VAL A 126 -1.15 -12.17 -6.43
CA VAL A 126 -1.35 -11.08 -5.44
C VAL A 126 -2.69 -11.23 -4.73
N ASP A 127 -2.92 -10.54 -3.61
CA ASP A 127 -4.18 -10.56 -2.87
C ASP A 127 -5.22 -9.60 -3.46
N GLY A 128 -4.80 -8.48 -4.05
CA GLY A 128 -5.74 -7.55 -4.69
C GLY A 128 -5.08 -6.44 -5.49
N ILE A 129 -5.89 -5.46 -5.88
CA ILE A 129 -5.50 -4.35 -6.75
C ILE A 129 -6.16 -3.08 -6.22
N GLU A 130 -5.39 -1.98 -6.15
CA GLU A 130 -5.92 -0.67 -5.79
C GLU A 130 -6.84 -0.13 -6.90
N SER A 131 -8.13 0.06 -6.57
CA SER A 131 -9.14 0.58 -7.49
C SER A 131 -9.50 2.04 -7.28
N VAL A 132 -9.16 2.59 -6.12
CA VAL A 132 -9.38 4.00 -5.76
C VAL A 132 -8.07 4.52 -5.19
N ASN A 133 -7.54 5.57 -5.81
CA ASN A 133 -6.33 6.24 -5.36
C ASN A 133 -6.66 7.74 -5.20
N GLY A 134 -6.16 8.38 -4.13
CA GLY A 134 -6.47 9.79 -3.86
C GLY A 134 -6.08 10.78 -4.98
N ARG A 135 -5.24 10.33 -5.93
CA ARG A 135 -4.83 11.10 -7.11
C ARG A 135 -5.45 10.58 -8.42
N ASN A 136 -6.13 9.44 -8.39
CA ASN A 136 -6.90 8.85 -9.50
C ASN A 136 -8.25 8.37 -8.98
N ILE A 137 -9.23 9.28 -9.00
CA ILE A 137 -10.60 9.01 -8.52
C ILE A 137 -11.30 8.12 -9.55
N PHE A 138 -11.78 6.95 -9.10
CA PHE A 138 -12.51 5.94 -9.88
C PHE A 138 -11.74 5.31 -11.06
N ASN A 139 -10.97 4.27 -10.75
CA ASN A 139 -10.22 3.53 -11.75
C ASN A 139 -11.03 2.34 -12.31
N GLN A 140 -11.87 2.57 -13.31
CA GLN A 140 -12.69 1.55 -13.96
C GLN A 140 -11.85 0.37 -14.51
N THR A 141 -10.62 0.63 -14.96
CA THR A 141 -9.72 -0.41 -15.46
C THR A 141 -9.24 -1.31 -14.32
N ALA A 142 -8.84 -0.75 -13.17
CA ALA A 142 -8.49 -1.53 -12.00
C ALA A 142 -9.67 -2.36 -11.48
N ILE A 143 -10.88 -1.81 -11.50
CA ILE A 143 -12.12 -2.53 -11.15
C ILE A 143 -12.32 -3.72 -12.09
N ASN A 144 -12.12 -3.54 -13.39
CA ASN A 144 -12.28 -4.62 -14.37
C ASN A 144 -11.23 -5.73 -14.18
N ILE A 145 -9.97 -5.38 -13.91
CA ILE A 145 -8.90 -6.36 -13.61
C ILE A 145 -9.18 -7.08 -12.28
N ALA A 146 -9.73 -6.39 -11.29
CA ALA A 146 -10.13 -7.01 -10.03
C ALA A 146 -11.31 -8.00 -10.20
N LYS A 147 -12.25 -7.70 -11.11
CA LYS A 147 -13.41 -8.56 -11.40
C LYS A 147 -13.07 -9.81 -12.22
N SER A 148 -11.98 -9.79 -12.99
CA SER A 148 -11.51 -10.94 -13.78
C SER A 148 -10.65 -11.93 -12.99
N LYS A 149 -10.51 -11.72 -11.69
CA LYS A 149 -9.68 -12.51 -10.78
C LYS A 149 -10.48 -13.65 -10.17
#